data_AF-A0AAU1BQH9-F1
#
_entry.id   AF-A0AAU1BQH9-F1
#
_cell.length_a   1.000
_cell.length_b   1.000
_cell.length_c   1.000
_cell.angle_alpha   90.00
_cell.angle_beta   90.00
_cell.angle_gamma   90.00
#
_symmetry.space_group_name_H-M   'P 1'
#
loop_
_entity.id
_entity.type
_entity.pdbx_description
1 polymer ?
#
loop_
_entity_poly.entity_id
_entity_poly.type
_entity_poly.pdbx_seq_one_letter_code
_entity_poly.pdbx_strand_id
1 'polypeptide(L)'
;MSEQNHDQEPGTQAEGAEHQETANPFRASHTARAQSAASRAAAVLQHIEGPAADEKRSDGAARAEILFKANHAARVAAQALAALSESQPNPAADSRFARNAAAAASQAAQMGQLHDAGSEASAAASRAAVKAAQAAGAAAVAGALGENETLNAEADAAEKAAVAAAEAADWIRPGERIQEVSTGTRSADVMAMMHF
;
A
#
# COMPACT_ATOMS: atom_id res chain seq x y z
N MET A 1 29.37 -67.88 -20.18
CA MET A 1 29.67 -66.43 -20.16
C MET A 1 28.45 -65.72 -20.73
N SER A 2 27.68 -65.15 -19.80
CA SER A 2 26.58 -64.19 -19.85
C SER A 2 25.75 -63.96 -21.13
N GLU A 3 24.49 -64.40 -21.03
CA GLU A 3 23.21 -63.73 -21.38
C GLU A 3 23.17 -62.24 -20.92
N GLN A 4 22.32 -61.28 -21.29
CA GLN A 4 21.06 -61.16 -22.04
C GLN A 4 20.74 -59.64 -22.13
N ASN A 5 19.93 -59.27 -23.13
CA ASN A 5 18.89 -58.22 -23.17
C ASN A 5 19.19 -56.72 -23.03
N HIS A 6 18.77 -56.01 -24.09
CA HIS A 6 18.21 -54.67 -24.06
C HIS A 6 17.08 -54.59 -23.02
N ASP A 7 17.16 -53.63 -22.10
CA ASP A 7 15.98 -53.02 -21.51
C ASP A 7 16.09 -51.50 -21.64
N GLN A 8 15.10 -50.95 -22.33
CA GLN A 8 14.75 -49.54 -22.34
C GLN A 8 14.28 -49.17 -20.93
N GLU A 9 14.81 -48.09 -20.35
CA GLU A 9 14.12 -47.42 -19.23
C GLU A 9 13.14 -46.38 -19.78
N PRO A 10 11.82 -46.54 -19.53
CA PRO A 10 10.86 -45.45 -19.59
C PRO A 10 10.74 -44.81 -18.20
N GLY A 11 10.81 -43.48 -18.12
CA GLY A 11 10.69 -42.80 -16.82
C GLY A 11 10.50 -41.30 -16.89
N THR A 12 9.78 -40.79 -17.89
CA THR A 12 9.17 -39.46 -17.79
C THR A 12 7.83 -39.62 -17.06
N GLN A 13 7.71 -39.03 -15.87
CA GLN A 13 6.52 -38.35 -15.32
C GLN A 13 6.79 -38.14 -13.83
N ALA A 14 7.15 -36.92 -13.41
CA ALA A 14 6.13 -35.95 -13.00
C ALA A 14 5.29 -36.48 -11.82
N GLU A 15 5.95 -36.88 -10.73
CA GLU A 15 5.28 -36.91 -9.44
C GLU A 15 5.18 -35.47 -8.95
N GLY A 16 3.94 -35.00 -8.92
CA GLY A 16 3.58 -33.68 -8.46
C GLY A 16 4.16 -33.45 -7.07
N ALA A 17 5.13 -32.54 -7.01
CA ALA A 17 5.15 -31.60 -5.93
C ALA A 17 3.83 -30.84 -6.04
N GLU A 18 2.77 -31.43 -5.48
CA GLU A 18 1.59 -30.73 -5.04
C GLU A 18 2.11 -29.45 -4.40
N HIS A 19 2.01 -28.36 -5.14
CA HIS A 19 2.09 -27.02 -4.58
C HIS A 19 0.92 -26.98 -3.61
N GLN A 20 1.15 -27.47 -2.40
CA GLN A 20 0.47 -26.98 -1.24
C GLN A 20 0.75 -25.49 -1.27
N GLU A 21 -0.20 -24.76 -1.86
CA GLU A 21 -0.46 -23.34 -1.60
C GLU A 21 -0.53 -23.22 -0.08
N THR A 22 0.64 -23.14 0.54
CA THR A 22 0.77 -22.77 1.93
C THR A 22 0.26 -21.34 1.95
N ALA A 23 -0.98 -21.18 2.39
CA ALA A 23 -1.62 -19.89 2.53
C ALA A 23 -0.64 -18.97 3.26
N ASN A 24 -0.12 -17.96 2.57
CA ASN A 24 0.86 -17.04 3.14
C ASN A 24 0.24 -16.40 4.39
N PRO A 25 0.72 -16.73 5.61
CA PRO A 25 0.08 -16.29 6.85
C PRO A 25 0.13 -14.76 7.00
N PHE A 26 1.03 -14.10 6.29
CA PHE A 26 1.19 -12.64 6.33
C PHE A 26 0.41 -11.90 5.25
N ARG A 27 -0.13 -12.58 4.23
CA ARG A 27 -0.84 -11.89 3.13
C ARG A 27 -2.01 -11.07 3.64
N ALA A 28 -2.75 -11.58 4.63
CA ALA A 28 -3.86 -10.86 5.25
C ALA A 28 -3.38 -9.56 5.94
N SER A 29 -2.29 -9.62 6.72
CA SER A 29 -1.69 -8.44 7.37
C SER A 29 -1.17 -7.43 6.34
N HIS A 30 -0.41 -7.89 5.32
CA HIS A 30 0.09 -7.01 4.25
C HIS A 30 -1.05 -6.33 3.49
N THR A 31 -2.13 -7.08 3.18
CA THR A 31 -3.32 -6.56 2.52
C THR A 31 -4.01 -5.51 3.39
N ALA A 32 -4.25 -5.81 4.66
CA ALA A 32 -4.88 -4.88 5.60
C ALA A 32 -4.07 -3.59 5.75
N ARG A 33 -2.75 -3.69 5.82
CA ARG A 33 -1.84 -2.54 5.89
C ARG A 33 -1.90 -1.69 4.61
N ALA A 34 -1.88 -2.33 3.44
CA ALA A 34 -2.02 -1.63 2.16
C ALA A 34 -3.38 -0.93 2.04
N GLN A 35 -4.46 -1.59 2.45
CA GLN A 35 -5.82 -1.03 2.47
C GLN A 35 -5.93 0.17 3.41
N SER A 36 -5.41 0.04 4.63
CA SER A 36 -5.37 1.12 5.62
C SER A 36 -4.59 2.34 5.09
N ALA A 37 -3.41 2.11 4.51
CA ALA A 37 -2.58 3.18 3.96
C ALA A 37 -3.27 3.89 2.77
N ALA A 38 -3.86 3.13 1.83
CA ALA A 38 -4.59 3.69 0.70
C ALA A 38 -5.81 4.50 1.15
N SER A 39 -6.56 3.98 2.12
CA SER A 39 -7.72 4.67 2.72
C SER A 39 -7.28 5.98 3.38
N ARG A 40 -6.21 5.96 4.18
CA ARG A 40 -5.70 7.16 4.83
C ARG A 40 -5.21 8.21 3.82
N ALA A 41 -4.57 7.79 2.73
CA ALA A 41 -4.17 8.71 1.66
C ALA A 41 -5.39 9.38 0.99
N ALA A 42 -6.46 8.61 0.74
CA ALA A 42 -7.70 9.12 0.17
C ALA A 42 -8.46 10.06 1.13
N ALA A 43 -8.45 9.76 2.42
CA ALA A 43 -9.04 10.63 3.44
C ALA A 43 -8.32 11.98 3.54
N VAL A 44 -6.98 12.00 3.50
CA VAL A 44 -6.22 13.26 3.46
C VAL A 44 -6.52 14.05 2.19
N LEU A 45 -6.67 13.40 1.04
CA LEU A 45 -7.10 14.07 -0.20
C LEU A 45 -8.48 14.73 -0.03
N GLN A 46 -9.46 14.01 0.52
CA GLN A 46 -10.81 14.53 0.76
C GLN A 46 -10.81 15.72 1.74
N HIS A 47 -9.99 15.64 2.79
CA HIS A 47 -9.78 16.75 3.72
C HIS A 47 -9.28 18.01 3.00
N ILE A 48 -8.27 17.87 2.13
CA ILE A 48 -7.69 18.98 1.36
C ILE A 48 -8.68 19.54 0.31
N GLU A 49 -9.48 18.67 -0.31
CA GLU A 49 -10.53 19.04 -1.27
C GLU A 49 -11.68 19.80 -0.61
N GLY A 50 -11.91 19.57 0.68
CA GLY A 50 -12.93 20.23 1.49
C GLY A 50 -12.86 21.76 1.41
N PRO A 51 -13.99 22.45 1.70
CA PRO A 51 -14.04 23.90 1.69
C PRO A 51 -13.03 24.44 2.72
N ALA A 52 -12.06 25.21 2.23
CA ALA A 52 -11.10 25.87 3.12
C ALA A 52 -11.87 26.83 4.03
N ALA A 53 -11.65 26.73 5.35
CA ALA A 53 -12.28 27.64 6.32
C ALA A 53 -11.92 29.12 6.10
N ASP A 54 -10.91 29.40 5.26
CA ASP A 54 -10.42 30.75 4.98
C ASP A 54 -9.96 30.89 3.51
N GLU A 55 -10.91 30.83 2.56
CA GLU A 55 -10.66 31.05 1.10
C GLU A 55 -9.91 32.36 0.80
N LYS A 56 -9.96 33.34 1.70
CA LYS A 56 -9.29 34.64 1.55
C LYS A 56 -7.79 34.63 1.92
N ARG A 57 -7.26 33.52 2.47
CA ARG A 57 -5.90 33.47 3.04
C ARG A 57 -4.95 32.53 2.29
N SER A 58 -5.44 31.64 1.43
CA SER A 58 -4.57 30.68 0.72
C SER A 58 -4.12 31.24 -0.63
N ASP A 59 -2.80 31.25 -0.87
CA ASP A 59 -2.26 31.37 -2.22
C ASP A 59 -2.83 30.23 -3.08
N GLY A 60 -3.65 30.58 -4.07
CA GLY A 60 -4.33 29.61 -4.94
C GLY A 60 -3.36 28.69 -5.68
N ALA A 61 -2.14 29.16 -5.99
CA ALA A 61 -1.11 28.34 -6.62
C ALA A 61 -0.57 27.28 -5.64
N ALA A 62 -0.26 27.68 -4.40
CA ALA A 62 0.18 26.74 -3.36
C ALA A 62 -0.89 25.70 -3.05
N ARG A 63 -2.17 26.10 -2.98
CA ARG A 63 -3.29 25.15 -2.77
C ARG A 63 -3.40 24.16 -3.93
N ALA A 64 -3.27 24.62 -5.17
CA ALA A 64 -3.31 23.73 -6.34
C ALA A 64 -2.16 22.72 -6.34
N GLU A 65 -0.96 23.13 -5.95
CA GLU A 65 0.20 22.23 -5.84
C GLU A 65 0.01 21.16 -4.75
N ILE A 66 -0.47 21.56 -3.57
CA ILE A 66 -0.81 20.64 -2.47
C ILE A 66 -1.82 19.59 -2.95
N LEU A 67 -2.91 20.04 -3.58
CA LEU A 67 -3.96 19.17 -4.08
C LEU A 67 -3.43 18.19 -5.15
N PHE A 68 -2.64 18.68 -6.10
CA PHE A 68 -2.03 17.84 -7.13
C PHE A 68 -1.15 16.74 -6.54
N LYS A 69 -0.28 17.08 -5.58
CA LYS A 69 0.62 16.11 -4.93
C LYS A 69 -0.16 15.12 -4.07
N ALA A 70 -1.16 15.57 -3.33
CA ALA A 70 -2.03 14.70 -2.52
C ALA A 70 -2.80 13.71 -3.40
N ASN A 71 -3.38 14.18 -4.50
CA ASN A 71 -4.10 13.34 -5.46
C ASN A 71 -3.16 12.29 -6.08
N HIS A 72 -1.97 12.72 -6.53
CA HIS A 72 -0.96 11.82 -7.06
C HIS A 72 -0.58 10.72 -6.05
N ALA A 73 -0.31 11.10 -4.81
CA ALA A 73 0.03 10.18 -3.73
C ALA A 73 -1.11 9.18 -3.44
N ALA A 74 -2.35 9.65 -3.35
CA ALA A 74 -3.51 8.79 -3.12
C ALA A 74 -3.70 7.78 -4.26
N ARG A 75 -3.50 8.20 -5.52
CA ARG A 75 -3.54 7.32 -6.69
C ARG A 75 -2.44 6.26 -6.65
N VAL A 76 -1.21 6.62 -6.30
CA VAL A 76 -0.10 5.65 -6.17
C VAL A 76 -0.38 4.63 -5.07
N ALA A 77 -0.96 5.05 -3.94
CA ALA A 77 -1.36 4.15 -2.87
C ALA A 77 -2.44 3.14 -3.33
N ALA A 78 -3.46 3.63 -4.03
CA ALA A 78 -4.52 2.79 -4.61
C ALA A 78 -3.98 1.80 -5.66
N GLN A 79 -3.03 2.23 -6.51
CA GLN A 79 -2.36 1.36 -7.48
C GLN A 79 -1.55 0.26 -6.81
N ALA A 80 -0.82 0.56 -5.74
CA ALA A 80 -0.07 -0.44 -4.98
C ALA A 80 -0.99 -1.49 -4.34
N LEU A 81 -2.12 -1.06 -3.76
CA LEU A 81 -3.14 -1.96 -3.22
C LEU A 81 -3.72 -2.88 -4.30
N ALA A 82 -4.05 -2.31 -5.46
CA ALA A 82 -4.65 -3.10 -6.52
C ALA A 82 -3.67 -4.13 -7.12
N ALA A 83 -2.40 -3.73 -7.31
CA ALA A 83 -1.34 -4.64 -7.73
C ALA A 83 -1.16 -5.80 -6.74
N LEU A 84 -1.27 -5.54 -5.43
CA LEU A 84 -1.28 -6.60 -4.41
C LEU A 84 -2.45 -7.56 -4.65
N SER A 85 -3.68 -7.04 -4.82
CA SER A 85 -4.88 -7.87 -4.99
C SER A 85 -4.87 -8.74 -6.25
N GLU A 86 -4.21 -8.29 -7.31
CA GLU A 86 -4.10 -8.99 -8.59
C GLU A 86 -2.90 -9.95 -8.65
N SER A 87 -1.92 -9.75 -7.77
CA SER A 87 -0.72 -10.60 -7.74
C SER A 87 -0.96 -11.94 -7.06
N GLN A 88 -0.24 -12.97 -7.53
CA GLN A 88 -0.19 -14.26 -6.84
C GLN A 88 0.40 -14.09 -5.43
N PRO A 89 -0.05 -14.88 -4.43
CA PRO A 89 0.52 -14.88 -3.08
C PRO A 89 2.05 -14.98 -3.07
N ASN A 90 2.70 -13.92 -2.59
CA ASN A 90 4.14 -13.88 -2.43
C ASN A 90 4.48 -12.89 -1.30
N PRO A 91 4.96 -13.36 -0.13
CA PRO A 91 5.23 -12.49 1.03
C PRO A 91 6.13 -11.28 0.71
N ALA A 92 7.16 -11.48 -0.10
CA ALA A 92 8.09 -10.42 -0.46
C ALA A 92 7.43 -9.38 -1.38
N ALA A 93 6.63 -9.81 -2.35
CA ALA A 93 5.88 -8.91 -3.22
C ALA A 93 4.76 -8.19 -2.45
N ASP A 94 3.96 -8.93 -1.68
CA ASP A 94 2.88 -8.42 -0.84
C ASP A 94 3.41 -7.33 0.12
N SER A 95 4.54 -7.59 0.80
CA SER A 95 5.19 -6.63 1.69
C SER A 95 5.69 -5.37 0.96
N ARG A 96 6.24 -5.52 -0.25
CA ARG A 96 6.67 -4.37 -1.08
C ARG A 96 5.49 -3.52 -1.52
N PHE A 97 4.37 -4.12 -1.88
CA PHE A 97 3.15 -3.38 -2.21
C PHE A 97 2.60 -2.64 -0.99
N ALA A 98 2.53 -3.29 0.17
CA ALA A 98 2.14 -2.64 1.42
C ALA A 98 3.05 -1.46 1.78
N ARG A 99 4.38 -1.62 1.63
CA ARG A 99 5.36 -0.53 1.80
C ARG A 99 5.11 0.62 0.83
N ASN A 100 4.88 0.33 -0.45
CA ASN A 100 4.65 1.36 -1.46
C ASN A 100 3.37 2.16 -1.15
N ALA A 101 2.30 1.48 -0.72
CA ALA A 101 1.08 2.13 -0.25
C ALA A 101 1.34 3.04 0.96
N ALA A 102 2.08 2.55 1.97
CA ALA A 102 2.42 3.31 3.16
C ALA A 102 3.31 4.54 2.84
N ALA A 103 4.29 4.39 1.95
CA ALA A 103 5.14 5.49 1.50
C ALA A 103 4.32 6.58 0.79
N ALA A 104 3.42 6.20 -0.10
CA ALA A 104 2.51 7.14 -0.76
C ALA A 104 1.57 7.82 0.24
N ALA A 105 1.02 7.08 1.21
CA ALA A 105 0.20 7.65 2.28
C ALA A 105 0.97 8.66 3.14
N SER A 106 2.27 8.45 3.38
CA SER A 106 3.11 9.43 4.09
C SER A 106 3.31 10.73 3.29
N GLN A 107 3.38 10.65 1.95
CA GLN A 107 3.44 11.84 1.09
C GLN A 107 2.12 12.62 1.12
N ALA A 108 0.98 11.91 1.08
CA ALA A 108 -0.34 12.53 1.26
C ALA A 108 -0.43 13.24 2.62
N ALA A 109 -0.01 12.58 3.71
CA ALA A 109 -0.02 13.16 5.06
C ALA A 109 0.87 14.42 5.18
N GLN A 110 2.01 14.47 4.48
CA GLN A 110 2.82 15.69 4.40
C GLN A 110 2.07 16.83 3.70
N MET A 111 1.28 16.53 2.66
CA MET A 111 0.42 17.53 2.00
C MET A 111 -0.71 17.99 2.92
N GLY A 112 -1.31 17.09 3.71
CA GLY A 112 -2.28 17.44 4.75
C GLY A 112 -1.68 18.37 5.79
N GLN A 113 -0.46 18.09 6.26
CA GLN A 113 0.26 18.98 7.17
C GLN A 113 0.51 20.37 6.58
N LEU A 114 0.90 20.46 5.31
CA LEU A 114 1.07 21.74 4.63
C LEU A 114 -0.25 22.50 4.47
N HIS A 115 -1.33 21.77 4.16
CA HIS A 115 -2.68 22.32 4.06
C HIS A 115 -3.16 22.94 5.38
N ASP A 116 -2.90 22.25 6.50
CA ASP A 116 -3.27 22.70 7.86
C ASP A 116 -2.28 23.70 8.46
N ALA A 117 -1.40 24.29 7.63
CA ALA A 117 -0.35 25.21 8.03
C ALA A 117 0.55 24.69 9.18
N GLY A 118 0.72 23.36 9.27
CA GLY A 118 1.58 22.71 10.25
C GLY A 118 1.07 22.72 11.69
N SER A 119 -0.26 22.70 11.89
CA SER A 119 -0.86 22.48 13.22
C SER A 119 -0.22 21.29 13.96
N GLU A 120 -0.21 21.30 15.29
CA GLU A 120 0.45 20.24 16.07
C GLU A 120 -0.12 18.85 15.76
N ALA A 121 -1.45 18.76 15.61
CA ALA A 121 -2.15 17.52 15.25
C ALA A 121 -1.76 17.05 13.84
N SER A 122 -1.76 17.94 12.84
CA SER A 122 -1.36 17.59 11.46
C SER A 122 0.11 17.17 11.36
N ALA A 123 0.99 17.82 12.13
CA ALA A 123 2.39 17.47 12.21
C ALA A 123 2.60 16.12 12.91
N ALA A 124 1.81 15.79 13.94
CA ALA A 124 1.84 14.48 14.59
C ALA A 124 1.35 13.37 13.64
N ALA A 125 0.27 13.60 12.90
CA ALA A 125 -0.25 12.68 11.90
C ALA A 125 0.77 12.41 10.78
N SER A 126 1.40 13.46 10.25
CA SER A 126 2.49 13.35 9.26
C SER A 126 3.68 12.54 9.78
N ARG A 127 4.16 12.80 11.01
CA ARG A 127 5.24 12.01 11.64
C ARG A 127 4.86 10.55 11.83
N ALA A 128 3.63 10.27 12.26
CA ALA A 128 3.14 8.90 12.44
C ALA A 128 3.08 8.16 11.09
N ALA A 129 2.59 8.80 10.04
CA ALA A 129 2.55 8.22 8.69
C ALA A 129 3.96 7.92 8.14
N VAL A 130 4.94 8.81 8.37
CA VAL A 130 6.36 8.54 8.03
C VAL A 130 6.89 7.34 8.80
N LYS A 131 6.58 7.21 10.10
CA LYS A 131 6.98 6.05 10.91
C LYS A 131 6.36 4.75 10.39
N ALA A 132 5.09 4.77 9.99
CA ALA A 132 4.42 3.63 9.38
C ALA A 132 5.11 3.20 8.06
N ALA A 133 5.46 4.16 7.20
CA ALA A 133 6.20 3.89 5.97
C ALA A 133 7.60 3.30 6.23
N GLN A 134 8.31 3.80 7.25
CA GLN A 134 9.62 3.28 7.66
C GLN A 134 9.53 1.84 8.18
N ALA A 135 8.56 1.56 9.06
CA ALA A 135 8.34 0.21 9.60
C ALA A 135 7.95 -0.79 8.50
N ALA A 136 7.05 -0.39 7.59
CA ALA A 136 6.72 -1.22 6.42
C ALA A 136 7.94 -1.42 5.51
N GLY A 137 8.83 -0.42 5.40
CA GLY A 137 10.09 -0.53 4.68
C GLY A 137 11.06 -1.55 5.29
N ALA A 138 11.15 -1.57 6.62
CA ALA A 138 11.96 -2.55 7.35
C ALA A 138 11.44 -3.98 7.15
N ALA A 139 10.11 -4.17 7.20
CA ALA A 139 9.48 -5.47 6.96
C ALA A 139 9.70 -5.99 5.52
N ALA A 140 9.81 -5.09 4.53
CA ALA A 140 9.96 -5.42 3.12
C ALA A 140 11.41 -5.60 2.65
N VAL A 141 12.41 -5.38 3.52
CA VAL A 141 13.84 -5.48 3.16
C VAL A 141 14.22 -6.91 2.76
N ALA A 142 15.21 -7.04 1.88
CA ALA A 142 15.65 -8.30 1.27
C ALA A 142 16.04 -9.42 2.27
N GLY A 143 16.37 -9.09 3.52
CA GLY A 143 16.68 -10.07 4.58
C GLY A 143 15.46 -10.55 5.40
N ALA A 144 14.32 -9.86 5.29
CA ALA A 144 13.07 -10.23 5.98
C ALA A 144 12.01 -10.76 5.01
N LEU A 145 12.06 -10.32 3.74
CA LEU A 145 11.20 -10.77 2.63
C LEU A 145 9.69 -10.77 2.97
N GLY A 146 9.24 -9.90 3.88
CA GLY A 146 7.84 -9.88 4.30
C GLY A 146 7.40 -11.04 5.21
N GLU A 147 8.33 -11.88 5.66
CA GLU A 147 8.06 -13.08 6.48
C GLU A 147 8.50 -12.92 7.95
N ASN A 148 9.21 -11.84 8.29
CA ASN A 148 9.60 -11.60 9.67
C ASN A 148 8.41 -11.12 10.51
N GLU A 149 7.93 -11.97 11.40
CA GLU A 149 6.75 -11.73 12.24
C GLU A 149 6.89 -10.47 13.12
N THR A 150 8.04 -10.28 13.78
CA THR A 150 8.29 -9.11 14.63
C THR A 150 8.22 -7.81 13.83
N LEU A 151 8.90 -7.74 12.68
CA LEU A 151 8.88 -6.55 11.83
C LEU A 151 7.49 -6.30 11.24
N ASN A 152 6.74 -7.35 10.92
CA ASN A 152 5.36 -7.24 10.47
C ASN A 152 4.44 -6.70 11.58
N ALA A 153 4.58 -7.19 12.81
CA ALA A 153 3.82 -6.70 13.95
C ALA A 153 4.14 -5.23 14.28
N GLU A 154 5.42 -4.83 14.19
CA GLU A 154 5.84 -3.43 14.35
C GLU A 154 5.24 -2.53 13.28
N ALA A 155 5.22 -2.98 12.03
CA ALA A 155 4.61 -2.25 10.93
C ALA A 155 3.09 -2.12 11.09
N ASP A 156 2.40 -3.15 11.60
CA ASP A 156 0.97 -3.09 11.90
C ASP A 156 0.66 -2.14 13.07
N ALA A 157 1.48 -2.15 14.11
CA ALA A 157 1.35 -1.22 15.24
C ALA A 157 1.60 0.23 14.81
N ALA A 158 2.61 0.47 13.95
CA ALA A 158 2.89 1.78 13.40
C ALA A 158 1.75 2.28 12.50
N GLU A 159 1.16 1.40 11.69
CA GLU A 159 0.02 1.75 10.84
C GLU A 159 -1.21 2.13 11.69
N LYS A 160 -1.52 1.37 12.75
CA LYS A 160 -2.59 1.71 13.70
C LYS A 160 -2.36 3.08 14.35
N ALA A 161 -1.13 3.35 14.80
CA ALA A 161 -0.80 4.64 15.40
C ALA A 161 -0.96 5.80 14.41
N ALA A 162 -0.64 5.57 13.14
CA ALA A 162 -0.79 6.58 12.09
C ALA A 162 -2.25 6.79 11.67
N VAL A 163 -3.12 5.79 11.76
CA VAL A 163 -4.58 5.97 11.66
C VAL A 163 -5.09 6.82 12.83
N ALA A 164 -4.76 6.46 14.07
CA ALA A 164 -5.21 7.20 15.26
C ALA A 164 -4.74 8.67 15.25
N ALA A 165 -3.52 8.94 14.76
CA ALA A 165 -3.03 10.30 14.63
C ALA A 165 -3.76 11.09 13.53
N ALA A 166 -4.14 10.44 12.42
CA ALA A 166 -4.94 11.06 11.36
C ALA A 166 -6.39 11.33 11.81
N GLU A 167 -6.97 10.47 12.63
CA GLU A 167 -8.26 10.73 13.30
C GLU A 167 -8.16 11.94 14.24
N ALA A 168 -7.08 12.03 15.04
CA ALA A 168 -6.84 13.16 15.93
C ALA A 168 -6.56 14.49 15.18
N ALA A 169 -6.20 14.41 13.91
CA ALA A 169 -6.05 15.57 13.01
C ALA A 169 -7.34 15.88 12.22
N ASP A 170 -8.45 15.19 12.52
CA ASP A 170 -9.74 15.29 11.82
C ASP A 170 -9.70 14.96 10.31
N TRP A 171 -8.63 14.30 9.84
CA TRP A 171 -8.50 13.86 8.44
C TRP A 171 -9.33 12.62 8.14
N ILE A 172 -9.48 11.73 9.13
CA ILE A 172 -10.30 10.53 9.05
C ILE A 172 -11.43 10.66 10.07
N ARG A 173 -12.66 10.38 9.65
CA ARG A 173 -13.79 10.21 10.57
C ARG A 173 -14.12 8.72 10.74
N PRO A 174 -14.15 8.20 11.98
CA PRO A 174 -14.54 6.82 12.22
C PRO A 174 -15.93 6.51 11.65
N GLY A 175 -16.01 5.46 10.82
CA GLY A 175 -17.26 5.02 10.18
C GLY A 175 -17.66 5.78 8.92
N GLU A 176 -16.93 6.82 8.52
CA GLU A 176 -17.11 7.45 7.22
C GLU A 176 -16.53 6.57 6.11
N ARG A 177 -17.31 6.33 5.06
CA ARG A 177 -16.84 5.57 3.90
C ARG A 177 -15.91 6.48 3.10
N ILE A 178 -14.61 6.20 3.17
CA ILE A 178 -13.61 6.89 2.36
C ILE A 178 -13.85 6.49 0.89
N GLN A 179 -14.08 7.49 0.04
CA GLN A 179 -14.26 7.27 -1.39
C GLN A 179 -13.02 6.65 -2.03
N GLU A 180 -13.23 5.64 -2.88
CA GLU A 180 -12.14 5.01 -3.62
C GLU A 180 -11.53 5.99 -4.62
N VAL A 181 -10.20 6.04 -4.65
CA VAL A 181 -9.45 6.87 -5.59
C VAL A 181 -9.25 6.09 -6.88
N SER A 182 -9.69 6.66 -8.00
CA SER A 182 -9.50 6.05 -9.33
C SER A 182 -8.01 5.81 -9.59
N THR A 183 -7.64 4.57 -9.94
CA THR A 183 -6.27 4.22 -10.30
C THR A 183 -5.85 4.71 -11.70
N GLY A 184 -6.80 5.28 -12.48
CA GLY A 184 -6.66 5.52 -13.91
C GLY A 184 -6.64 4.22 -14.73
N THR A 185 -6.53 4.34 -16.06
CA THR A 185 -6.37 3.19 -16.96
C THR A 185 -5.01 2.53 -16.74
N ARG A 186 -4.98 1.22 -16.49
CA ARG A 186 -3.73 0.50 -16.24
C ARG A 186 -3.15 -0.01 -17.55
N SER A 187 -1.83 -0.22 -17.60
CA SER A 187 -1.18 -0.79 -18.79
C SER A 187 -1.75 -2.16 -19.17
N ALA A 188 -2.20 -2.96 -18.20
CA ALA A 188 -2.89 -4.23 -18.48
C ALA A 188 -4.22 -4.00 -19.21
N ASP A 189 -5.01 -3.00 -18.81
CA ASP A 189 -6.26 -2.62 -19.47
C ASP A 189 -6.01 -2.09 -20.89
N VAL A 190 -4.95 -1.29 -21.05
CA VAL A 190 -4.53 -0.78 -22.38
C VAL A 190 -4.08 -1.93 -23.28
N MET A 191 -3.29 -2.87 -22.77
CA MET A 191 -2.85 -4.04 -23.54
C MET A 191 -4.05 -4.94 -23.89
N ALA A 192 -5.00 -5.15 -22.97
CA ALA A 192 -6.24 -5.87 -23.25
C ALA A 192 -7.05 -5.17 -24.36
N MET A 193 -7.13 -3.83 -24.36
CA MET A 193 -7.80 -3.05 -25.41
C MET A 193 -7.08 -3.08 -26.77
N MET A 194 -5.77 -3.32 -26.81
CA MET A 194 -4.98 -3.44 -28.06
C MET A 194 -5.02 -4.84 -28.67
N HIS A 195 -5.60 -5.82 -27.99
CA HIS A 195 -5.71 -7.21 -28.45
C HIS A 195 -7.12 -7.60 -28.93
N PHE A 196 -8.03 -6.63 -29.10
CA PHE A 196 -9.35 -6.79 -29.73
C PHE A 196 -9.41 -6.18 -31.13
#